data_AF-A0A2T2V3R9-F1
#
_entry.id   AF-A0A2T2V3R9-F1
#
_cell.length_a   1.000
_cell.length_b   1.000
_cell.length_c   1.000
_cell.angle_alpha   90.00
_cell.angle_beta   90.00
_cell.angle_gamma   90.00
#
_symmetry.space_group_name_H-M   'P 1'
#
loop_
_entity.id
_entity.type
_entity.pdbx_description
1 polymer ?
#
loop_
_entity_poly.entity_id
_entity_poly.type
_entity_poly.pdbx_seq_one_letter_code
_entity_poly.pdbx_strand_id
1 'polypeptide(L)' 'PHVNQSDNVHYARNIALPGAADDPYTVVFEVHPPQQLELATHRDWRMAYGNRLFPPATVTYKNLQLEEIVRTTR' A
#
# COMPACT_ATOMS: atom_id res chain seq x y z
N PRO A 1 -0.81 5.53 8.00
CA PRO A 1 -1.06 4.14 8.44
C PRO A 1 -2.28 4.14 9.37
N HIS A 2 -3.13 3.13 9.26
CA HIS A 2 -4.23 2.86 10.17
C HIS A 2 -3.85 1.68 11.06
N VAL A 3 -4.34 1.64 12.28
CA VAL A 3 -4.20 0.47 13.17
C VAL A 3 -5.60 0.02 13.56
N ASN A 4 -5.88 -1.27 13.44
CA ASN A 4 -7.11 -1.86 13.97
C ASN A 4 -6.79 -3.12 14.79
N GLN A 5 -7.79 -3.63 15.52
CA GLN A 5 -7.64 -4.77 16.41
C GLN A 5 -7.55 -6.12 15.67
N SER A 6 -7.98 -6.20 14.41
CA SER A 6 -8.06 -7.44 13.65
C SER A 6 -6.84 -7.72 12.78
N ASP A 7 -6.20 -6.69 12.21
CA ASP A 7 -5.14 -6.81 11.19
C ASP A 7 -3.93 -5.89 11.42
N ASN A 8 -3.87 -5.21 12.57
CA ASN A 8 -2.74 -4.38 13.00
C ASN A 8 -2.49 -3.16 12.08
N VAL A 9 -1.24 -2.71 11.93
CA VAL A 9 -0.87 -1.51 11.16
C VAL A 9 -0.90 -1.77 9.66
N HIS A 10 -1.72 -1.01 8.93
CA HIS A 10 -1.84 -1.11 7.48
C HIS A 10 -1.96 0.29 6.81
N TYR A 11 -1.81 0.34 5.49
CA TYR A 11 -2.13 1.53 4.69
C TYR A 11 -3.39 1.24 3.88
N ALA A 12 -4.40 2.09 4.01
CA ALA A 12 -5.63 1.99 3.25
C ALA A 12 -6.19 3.38 2.96
N ARG A 13 -7.00 3.48 1.91
CA ARG A 13 -7.71 4.69 1.54
C ARG A 13 -9.06 4.31 0.94
N ASN A 14 -10.12 4.99 1.36
CA ASN A 14 -11.42 4.86 0.69
C ASN A 14 -11.32 5.50 -0.70
N ILE A 15 -11.73 4.75 -1.72
CA ILE A 15 -11.75 5.18 -3.11
C ILE A 15 -13.09 4.84 -3.74
N ALA A 16 -13.55 5.68 -4.66
CA ALA A 16 -14.60 5.28 -5.60
C ALA A 16 -13.93 4.58 -6.79
N LEU A 17 -14.42 3.41 -7.17
CA LEU A 17 -13.90 2.72 -8.35
C LEU A 17 -14.36 3.47 -9.61
N PRO A 18 -13.46 3.81 -10.55
CA PRO A 18 -13.85 4.36 -11.85
C PRO A 18 -14.41 3.26 -12.75
N GLY A 19 -15.28 3.57 -13.72
CA GLY A 19 -15.82 2.57 -14.65
C GLY A 19 -17.07 1.84 -14.14
N ALA A 20 -17.46 0.80 -14.86
CA ALA A 20 -18.59 -0.07 -14.54
C ALA A 20 -18.22 -1.13 -13.49
N ALA A 21 -19.24 -1.73 -12.86
CA ALA A 21 -19.02 -2.72 -11.79
C ALA A 21 -18.28 -3.99 -12.27
N ASP A 22 -18.43 -4.33 -13.55
CA ASP A 22 -17.86 -5.51 -14.23
C ASP A 22 -16.56 -5.20 -15.01
N ASP A 23 -16.08 -3.96 -14.97
CA ASP A 23 -14.82 -3.60 -15.63
C ASP A 23 -13.62 -4.29 -14.93
N PRO A 24 -12.68 -4.90 -15.67
CA PRO A 24 -11.45 -5.43 -15.09
C PRO A 24 -10.50 -4.29 -14.70
N TYR A 25 -9.97 -4.36 -13.49
CA TYR A 25 -9.02 -3.36 -12.99
C TYR A 25 -7.57 -3.83 -13.07
N THR A 26 -6.68 -2.89 -13.38
CA THR A 26 -5.27 -3.02 -13.01
C THR A 26 -5.02 -2.15 -11.80
N VAL A 27 -4.65 -2.77 -10.67
CA VAL A 27 -4.32 -2.07 -9.43
C VAL A 27 -2.81 -2.11 -9.24
N VAL A 28 -2.21 -0.94 -9.09
CA VAL A 28 -0.76 -0.78 -8.87
C VAL A 28 -0.55 -0.16 -7.50
N PHE A 29 0.20 -0.85 -6.65
CA PHE A 29 0.72 -0.31 -5.40
C PHE A 29 2.17 0.10 -5.62
N GLU A 30 2.47 1.37 -5.39
CA GLU A 30 3.84 1.90 -5.38
C GLU A 30 4.21 2.21 -3.93
N VAL A 31 5.23 1.52 -3.43
CA VAL A 31 5.71 1.64 -2.04
C VAL A 31 7.08 2.30 -2.08
N HIS A 32 7.14 3.55 -1.61
CA HIS A 32 8.37 4.33 -1.57
C HIS A 32 9.00 4.30 -0.18
N PRO A 33 10.35 4.29 -0.07
CA PRO A 33 10.99 4.52 1.21
C PRO A 33 10.65 5.91 1.76
N PRO A 34 10.74 6.10 3.09
CA PRO A 34 10.58 7.43 3.68
C PRO A 34 11.51 8.45 3.01
N GLN A 35 11.01 9.65 2.80
CA GLN A 35 11.80 10.77 2.31
C GLN A 35 12.81 11.22 3.38
N GLN A 36 13.82 12.00 2.96
CA GLN A 36 14.99 12.35 3.79
C GLN A 36 14.64 12.93 5.17
N LEU A 37 13.49 13.63 5.29
CA LEU A 37 13.07 14.30 6.53
C LEU A 37 11.88 13.61 7.22
N GLU A 38 11.38 12.49 6.69
CA GLU A 38 10.23 11.76 7.26
C GLU A 38 10.64 10.75 8.33
N LEU A 39 11.87 10.22 8.25
CA LEU A 39 12.38 9.23 9.20
C LEU A 39 13.88 9.39 9.43
N ALA A 40 14.28 9.47 10.69
CA ALA A 40 15.68 9.41 11.11
C ALA A 40 15.97 8.09 11.82
N THR A 41 17.10 7.46 11.46
CA THR A 41 17.62 6.27 12.15
C THR A 41 18.84 6.63 12.98
N HIS A 42 19.03 5.91 14.09
CA HIS A 42 20.21 6.08 14.93
C HIS A 42 21.50 5.73 14.18
N ARG A 43 22.62 6.31 14.63
CA ARG A 43 23.92 6.17 13.94
C ARG A 43 24.41 4.72 13.92
N ASP A 44 24.30 4.02 15.05
CA ASP A 44 24.68 2.62 15.20
C ASP A 44 23.88 1.69 14.27
N TRP A 45 22.57 1.92 14.15
CA TRP A 45 21.74 1.21 13.17
C TRP A 45 22.26 1.39 11.75
N ARG A 46 22.55 2.64 11.35
CA ARG A 46 23.07 2.93 10.01
C ARG A 46 24.41 2.26 9.73
N MET A 47 25.26 2.12 10.74
CA MET A 47 26.53 1.42 10.60
C MET A 47 26.33 -0.09 10.43
N ALA A 48 25.34 -0.68 11.10
CA ALA A 48 25.07 -2.12 11.04
C ALA A 48 24.25 -2.54 9.81
N TYR A 49 23.29 -1.72 9.38
CA TYR A 49 22.26 -2.11 8.40
C TYR A 49 22.16 -1.15 7.20
N GLY A 50 22.90 -0.03 7.21
CA GLY A 50 22.91 0.96 6.14
C GLY A 50 21.89 2.09 6.31
N ASN A 51 21.92 3.02 5.36
CA ASN A 51 21.14 4.26 5.40
C ASN A 51 19.74 4.16 4.78
N ARG A 52 19.43 3.07 4.08
CA ARG A 52 18.15 2.88 3.38
C ARG A 52 17.36 1.77 4.05
N LEU A 53 16.13 2.07 4.47
CA LEU A 53 15.26 1.08 5.13
C LEU A 53 14.80 -0.02 4.15
N PHE A 54 14.35 0.38 2.95
CA PHE A 54 13.98 -0.55 1.87
C PHE A 54 14.10 0.15 0.50
N PRO A 55 14.32 -0.58 -0.61
CA PRO A 55 14.19 -0.02 -1.97
C PRO A 55 12.72 0.25 -2.32
N PRO A 56 12.41 1.19 -3.23
CA PRO A 56 11.06 1.30 -3.78
C PRO A 56 10.58 -0.05 -4.33
N ALA A 57 9.29 -0.35 -4.15
CA ALA A 57 8.68 -1.59 -4.62
C ALA A 57 7.36 -1.29 -5.34
N THR A 58 7.07 -2.06 -6.39
CA THR A 58 5.81 -1.99 -7.13
C THR A 58 5.15 -3.36 -7.12
N VAL A 59 3.87 -3.41 -6.76
CA VAL A 59 3.05 -4.62 -6.84
C VAL A 59 1.88 -4.33 -7.77
N THR A 60 1.69 -5.20 -8.77
CA THR A 60 0.64 -5.02 -9.79
C THR A 60 -0.29 -6.23 -9.81
N TYR A 61 -1.57 -5.97 -9.60
CA TYR A 61 -2.65 -6.92 -9.84
C TYR A 61 -3.31 -6.54 -11.16
N LYS A 62 -3.28 -7.44 -12.14
CA LYS A 62 -3.90 -7.24 -13.46
C LYS A 62 -5.22 -8.00 -13.54
N ASN A 63 -6.15 -7.48 -14.33
CA ASN A 63 -7.45 -8.11 -14.60
C ASN A 63 -8.22 -8.48 -13.32
N LEU A 64 -8.14 -7.62 -12.30
CA LEU A 64 -8.81 -7.82 -11.03
C LEU A 64 -10.31 -7.57 -11.20
N GLN A 65 -11.12 -8.58 -10.92
CA GLN A 65 -12.58 -8.50 -10.96
C GLN A 65 -13.11 -8.11 -9.58
N LEU A 66 -13.80 -6.98 -9.51
CA LEU A 66 -14.32 -6.40 -8.25
C LEU A 66 -15.86 -6.38 -8.20
N GLU A 67 -16.53 -6.93 -9.21
CA GLU A 67 -17.99 -6.88 -9.35
C GLU A 67 -18.73 -7.40 -8.11
N GLU A 68 -18.30 -8.56 -7.57
CA GLU A 68 -18.91 -9.15 -6.38
C GLU A 68 -18.83 -8.20 -5.17
N ILE A 69 -17.71 -7.51 -5.01
CA ILE A 69 -17.49 -6.55 -3.92
C ILE A 69 -18.39 -5.31 -4.11
N VAL A 70 -18.50 -4.81 -5.35
CA VAL A 70 -19.35 -3.66 -5.69
C VAL A 70 -20.84 -3.97 -5.47
N ARG A 71 -21.27 -5.18 -5.81
CA ARG A 71 -22.66 -5.62 -5.70
C ARG A 71 -23.06 -6.08 -4.31
N THR A 72 -22.09 -6.31 -3.42
CA THR A 72 -22.37 -6.68 -2.03
C THR A 72 -23.02 -5.50 -1.32
N THR A 73 -24.30 -5.63 -1.00
CA THR A 73 -24.98 -4.71 -0.07
C THR A 73 -24.70 -5.18 1.36
N ARG A 74 -24.19 -4.27 2.20
CA ARG A 74 -24.06 -4.48 3.64
C ARG A 74 -25.39 -4.30 4.35
#